data_AF-A0A917PNH3-F1
#
_entry.id   AF-A0A917PNH3-F1
#
_cell.length_a   1.000
_cell.length_b   1.000
_cell.length_c   1.000
_cell.angle_alpha   90.00
_cell.angle_beta   90.00
_cell.angle_gamma   90.00
#
_symmetry.space_group_name_H-M   'P 1'
#
loop_
_entity.id
_entity.type
_entity.pdbx_description
1 polymer ?
#
loop_
_entity_poly.entity_id
_entity_poly.type
_entity_poly.pdbx_seq_one_letter_code
_entity_poly.pdbx_strand_id
1 'polypeptide(L)'
;MRDAEMMTLTEFHYKRYAQDYKEVDELYNMHLSAFLNRNASATENKGTEKKPREEYVFKDFKDFFDYEKALREVSEGFTRQEEKKPESKSLSPAELAAKRNRKG
;
A
#
# COMPACT_ATOMS: atom_id res chain seq x y z
N MET A 1 12.81 14.87 -13.52
CA MET A 1 14.11 14.20 -13.23
C MET A 1 15.09 15.09 -12.46
N ARG A 2 14.94 16.43 -12.41
CA ARG A 2 15.76 17.30 -11.52
C ARG A 2 15.09 17.56 -10.17
N ASP A 3 13.79 17.35 -10.11
CA ASP A 3 12.88 17.74 -9.03
C ASP A 3 13.08 16.87 -7.79
N ALA A 4 13.61 15.66 -7.95
CA ALA A 4 14.01 14.75 -6.88
C ALA A 4 15.43 15.03 -6.34
N GLU A 5 16.27 15.75 -7.08
CA GLU A 5 17.65 16.09 -6.70
C GLU A 5 17.73 17.38 -5.87
N MET A 6 16.69 18.22 -5.97
CA MET A 6 16.60 19.56 -5.38
C MET A 6 15.68 19.65 -4.15
N MET A 7 15.07 18.54 -3.73
CA MET A 7 14.04 18.49 -2.68
C MET A 7 14.64 18.18 -1.32
N THR A 8 14.17 18.81 -0.25
CA THR A 8 14.59 18.41 1.10
C THR A 8 14.06 17.01 1.44
N LEU A 9 14.80 16.28 2.29
CA LEU A 9 14.38 14.94 2.73
C LEU A 9 12.97 14.95 3.34
N THR A 10 12.64 16.00 4.09
CA THR A 10 11.32 16.23 4.70
C THR A 10 10.22 16.39 3.65
N GLU A 11 10.41 17.24 2.63
CA GLU A 11 9.45 17.40 1.54
C GLU A 11 9.27 16.10 0.73
N PHE A 12 10.36 15.35 0.52
CA PHE A 12 10.29 14.03 -0.13
C PHE A 12 9.43 13.05 0.67
N HIS A 13 9.61 12.98 2.00
CA HIS A 13 8.76 12.14 2.86
C HIS A 13 7.28 12.57 2.81
N TYR A 14 6.97 13.86 2.86
CA TYR A 14 5.58 14.34 2.75
C TYR A 14 4.95 14.04 1.38
N LYS A 15 5.69 14.22 0.27
CA LYS A 15 5.18 13.89 -1.07
C LYS A 15 5.00 12.39 -1.27
N ARG A 16 5.90 11.57 -0.71
CA ARG A 16 5.75 10.11 -0.69
C ARG A 16 4.50 9.71 0.08
N TYR A 17 4.30 10.23 1.29
CA TYR A 17 3.12 9.94 2.11
C TYR A 17 1.81 10.33 1.41
N ALA A 18 1.77 11.50 0.74
CA ALA A 18 0.62 11.90 -0.06
C ALA A 18 0.36 10.99 -1.28
N GLN A 19 1.41 10.42 -1.87
CA GLN A 19 1.29 9.42 -2.93
C GLN A 19 0.84 8.06 -2.38
N ASP A 20 1.37 7.60 -1.23
CA ASP A 20 0.97 6.36 -0.57
C ASP A 20 -0.55 6.39 -0.22
N TYR A 21 -1.07 7.53 0.23
CA TYR A 21 -2.53 7.73 0.44
C TYR A 21 -3.33 7.68 -0.86
N LYS A 22 -2.85 8.35 -1.92
CA LYS A 22 -3.50 8.35 -3.24
C LYS A 22 -3.53 6.94 -3.86
N GLU A 23 -2.54 6.10 -3.59
CA GLU A 23 -2.54 4.69 -4.01
C GLU A 23 -3.60 3.87 -3.26
N VAL A 24 -3.89 4.17 -1.98
CA VAL A 24 -5.02 3.54 -1.25
C VAL A 24 -6.37 3.96 -1.84
N ASP A 25 -6.53 5.23 -2.26
CA ASP A 25 -7.74 5.69 -2.95
C ASP A 25 -7.90 5.05 -4.34
N GLU A 26 -6.82 4.91 -5.11
CA GLU A 26 -6.83 4.22 -6.40
C GLU A 26 -7.16 2.71 -6.25
N LEU A 27 -6.60 2.06 -5.22
CA LEU A 27 -6.93 0.68 -4.85
C LEU A 27 -8.40 0.54 -4.45
N TYR A 28 -8.94 1.45 -3.64
CA TYR A 28 -10.37 1.46 -3.28
C TYR A 28 -11.26 1.51 -4.52
N ASN A 29 -11.00 2.45 -5.44
CA ASN A 29 -11.78 2.61 -6.66
C ASN A 29 -11.67 1.38 -7.58
N MET A 30 -10.49 0.75 -7.66
CA MET A 30 -10.28 -0.48 -8.42
C MET A 30 -11.05 -1.66 -7.82
N HIS A 31 -10.99 -1.86 -6.49
CA HIS A 31 -11.73 -2.94 -5.81
C HIS A 31 -13.24 -2.71 -5.88
N LEU A 32 -13.71 -1.47 -5.71
CA LEU A 32 -15.12 -1.11 -5.85
C LEU A 32 -15.62 -1.39 -7.27
N SER A 33 -14.84 -1.03 -8.30
CA SER A 33 -15.14 -1.36 -9.70
C SER A 33 -15.21 -2.87 -9.92
N ALA A 34 -14.30 -3.65 -9.34
CA ALA A 34 -14.32 -5.12 -9.44
C ALA A 34 -15.55 -5.73 -8.74
N PHE A 35 -15.93 -5.23 -7.55
CA PHE A 35 -17.10 -5.69 -6.79
C PHE A 35 -18.42 -5.32 -7.49
N LEU A 36 -18.52 -4.11 -8.07
CA LEU A 36 -19.67 -3.69 -8.87
C LEU A 36 -19.76 -4.49 -10.17
N ASN A 37 -18.66 -4.71 -10.88
CA ASN A 37 -18.62 -5.56 -12.08
C ASN A 37 -18.99 -7.02 -11.76
N ARG A 38 -18.54 -7.57 -10.62
CA ARG A 38 -18.99 -8.88 -10.12
C ARG A 38 -20.52 -8.91 -9.99
N ASN A 39 -21.08 -7.96 -9.23
CA ASN A 39 -22.51 -7.87 -8.94
C ASN A 39 -23.37 -7.60 -10.19
N ALA A 40 -22.84 -6.88 -11.18
CA ALA A 40 -23.47 -6.70 -12.48
C ALA A 40 -23.36 -7.95 -13.38
N SER A 41 -22.34 -8.78 -13.19
CA SER A 41 -22.11 -10.00 -13.99
C SER A 41 -22.96 -11.19 -13.52
N ALA A 42 -23.26 -11.31 -12.22
CA ALA A 42 -24.31 -12.24 -11.77
C ALA A 42 -25.69 -11.56 -11.84
N THR A 43 -26.19 -11.40 -13.07
CA THR A 43 -27.64 -11.31 -13.31
C THR A 43 -28.29 -12.66 -12.94
N GLU A 44 -28.47 -12.85 -11.64
CA GLU A 44 -28.82 -14.11 -10.98
C GLU A 44 -30.19 -14.66 -11.44
N ASN A 45 -30.21 -15.93 -11.87
CA ASN A 45 -31.41 -16.55 -12.41
C ASN A 45 -32.19 -17.32 -11.32
N LYS A 46 -32.93 -16.61 -10.47
CA LYS A 46 -33.57 -17.10 -9.21
C LYS A 46 -34.44 -18.40 -9.26
N GLY A 47 -34.12 -19.43 -8.44
CA GLY A 47 -34.81 -20.71 -8.14
C GLY A 47 -33.83 -21.74 -7.47
N THR A 48 -33.71 -23.09 -7.60
CA THR A 48 -34.29 -24.26 -8.37
C THR A 48 -33.56 -24.79 -9.66
N GLU A 49 -34.08 -25.84 -10.33
CA GLU A 49 -33.73 -26.16 -11.76
C GLU A 49 -34.64 -25.38 -12.73
N LYS A 50 -35.83 -24.99 -12.26
CA LYS A 50 -36.61 -23.89 -12.85
C LYS A 50 -35.94 -22.56 -12.49
N LYS A 51 -34.67 -22.44 -12.91
CA LYS A 51 -33.65 -21.39 -12.65
C LYS A 51 -32.98 -21.53 -11.24
N PRO A 52 -31.66 -21.28 -10.98
CA PRO A 52 -30.91 -21.58 -9.70
C PRO A 52 -30.77 -20.48 -8.61
N ARG A 53 -29.93 -20.71 -7.56
CA ARG A 53 -29.53 -19.74 -6.50
C ARG A 53 -28.02 -19.78 -6.22
N GLU A 54 -27.30 -18.69 -6.51
CA GLU A 54 -25.86 -18.51 -6.25
C GLU A 54 -25.64 -17.37 -5.23
N GLU A 55 -25.15 -17.67 -4.02
CA GLU A 55 -24.79 -16.64 -3.02
C GLU A 55 -23.29 -16.35 -3.04
N TYR A 56 -22.92 -15.06 -3.09
CA TYR A 56 -21.53 -14.63 -3.01
C TYR A 56 -20.91 -14.85 -1.63
N VAL A 57 -19.62 -15.21 -1.62
CA VAL A 57 -18.78 -15.34 -0.42
C VAL A 57 -18.64 -14.02 0.33
N PHE A 58 -18.33 -12.93 -0.39
CA PHE A 58 -18.28 -11.57 0.16
C PHE A 58 -19.60 -10.86 -0.13
N LYS A 59 -20.39 -10.61 0.91
CA LYS A 59 -21.75 -10.07 0.76
C LYS A 59 -21.70 -8.54 0.69
N ASP A 60 -20.96 -7.93 1.61
CA ASP A 60 -20.72 -6.50 1.62
C ASP A 60 -19.34 -6.14 1.04
N PHE A 61 -19.18 -4.90 0.58
CA PHE A 61 -17.90 -4.43 0.04
C PHE A 61 -16.78 -4.42 1.10
N LYS A 62 -17.12 -4.16 2.37
CA LYS A 62 -16.13 -4.14 3.47
C LYS A 62 -15.55 -5.52 3.78
N ASP A 63 -16.26 -6.60 3.46
CA ASP A 63 -15.73 -7.97 3.54
C ASP A 63 -14.67 -8.24 2.46
N PHE A 64 -14.76 -7.53 1.33
CA PHE A 64 -13.88 -7.66 0.17
C PHE A 64 -12.67 -6.70 0.23
N PHE A 65 -12.85 -5.48 0.75
CA PHE A 65 -11.79 -4.48 0.93
C PHE A 65 -12.09 -3.52 2.10
N ASP A 66 -11.25 -3.55 3.14
CA ASP A 66 -11.32 -2.63 4.28
C ASP A 66 -10.40 -1.41 4.08
N TYR A 67 -10.97 -0.35 3.54
CA TYR A 67 -10.31 0.96 3.34
C TYR A 67 -9.82 1.59 4.65
N GLU A 68 -10.57 1.44 5.75
CA GLU A 68 -10.16 1.98 7.06
C GLU A 68 -8.91 1.28 7.58
N LYS A 69 -8.75 -0.03 7.29
CA LYS A 69 -7.53 -0.78 7.59
C LYS A 69 -6.37 -0.37 6.70
N ALA A 70 -6.60 -0.18 5.39
CA ALA A 70 -5.56 0.28 4.47
C ALA A 70 -5.01 1.66 4.86
N LEU A 71 -5.87 2.63 5.19
CA LEU A 71 -5.44 3.95 5.69
C LEU A 71 -4.64 3.85 7.00
N ARG A 72 -5.07 2.99 7.94
CA ARG A 72 -4.33 2.74 9.18
C ARG A 72 -2.92 2.21 8.90
N GLU A 73 -2.78 1.23 8.01
CA GLU A 73 -1.48 0.64 7.66
C GLU A 73 -0.50 1.66 7.05
N VAL A 74 -0.98 2.61 6.23
CA VAL A 74 -0.13 3.72 5.75
C VAL A 74 0.24 4.69 6.89
N SER A 75 -0.70 5.00 7.80
CA SER A 75 -0.43 5.87 8.95
C SER A 75 0.55 5.27 9.97
N GLU A 76 0.47 3.97 10.24
CA GLU A 76 1.40 3.23 11.10
C GLU A 76 2.75 3.02 10.41
N GLY A 77 2.76 2.92 9.08
CA GLY A 77 3.97 2.93 8.26
C GLY A 77 4.79 4.23 8.39
N PHE A 78 4.14 5.36 8.69
CA PHE A 78 4.81 6.63 8.96
C PHE A 78 5.43 6.67 10.37
N THR A 79 4.64 6.45 11.42
CA THR A 79 5.12 6.55 12.82
C THR A 79 6.28 5.59 13.09
N ARG A 80 6.23 4.37 12.53
CA ARG A 80 7.26 3.34 12.69
C ARG A 80 8.57 3.61 11.92
N GLN A 81 8.63 4.66 11.09
CA GLN A 81 9.87 5.13 10.46
C GLN A 81 10.63 6.13 11.34
N GLU A 82 9.94 6.99 12.10
CA GLU A 82 10.57 8.00 12.96
C GLU A 82 11.25 7.38 14.19
N GLU A 83 10.73 6.27 14.73
CA GLU A 83 11.29 5.62 15.93
C GLU A 83 12.60 4.84 15.69
N LYS A 84 12.99 4.59 14.43
CA LYS A 84 14.16 3.74 14.09
C LYS A 84 15.48 4.48 14.23
N LYS A 85 15.91 4.72 15.48
CA LYS A 85 17.34 4.93 15.79
C LYS A 85 18.14 3.72 15.29
N PRO A 86 19.18 3.91 14.45
CA PRO A 86 19.88 2.79 13.82
C PRO A 86 20.90 2.14 14.77
N GLU A 87 20.43 1.26 15.66
CA GLU A 87 21.32 0.36 16.43
C GLU A 87 21.83 -0.82 15.56
N SER A 88 22.60 -0.50 14.53
CA SER A 88 23.41 -1.47 13.79
C SER A 88 24.79 -0.89 13.51
N LYS A 89 25.83 -1.41 14.17
CA LYS A 89 27.24 -1.00 14.01
C LYS A 89 27.87 -1.51 12.70
N SER A 90 27.10 -1.51 11.61
CA SER A 90 27.58 -1.73 10.26
C SER A 90 28.24 -0.45 9.74
N LEU A 91 29.56 -0.48 9.55
CA LEU A 91 30.33 0.63 8.97
C LEU A 91 29.74 1.03 7.61
N SER A 92 29.65 2.34 7.37
CA SER A 92 29.26 2.92 6.09
C SER A 92 30.17 2.43 4.96
N PRO A 93 29.69 2.30 3.70
CA PRO A 93 30.54 1.96 2.55
C PRO A 93 31.81 2.82 2.44
N ALA A 94 31.74 4.10 2.83
CA ALA A 94 32.89 5.00 2.86
C ALA A 94 33.92 4.62 3.95
N GLU A 95 33.46 4.23 5.13
CA GLU A 95 34.31 3.76 6.23
C GLU A 95 34.94 2.39 5.91
N LEU A 96 34.19 1.52 5.24
CA LEU A 96 34.65 0.23 4.71
C LEU A 96 35.79 0.42 3.69
N ALA A 97 35.64 1.37 2.77
CA ALA A 97 36.69 1.76 1.83
C ALA A 97 37.93 2.34 2.55
N ALA A 98 37.74 3.28 3.48
CA ALA A 98 38.83 3.84 4.27
C ALA A 98 39.59 2.79 5.09
N LYS A 99 38.88 1.80 5.65
CA LYS A 99 39.46 0.68 6.41
C LYS A 99 40.22 -0.31 5.52
N ARG A 100 39.83 -0.45 4.23
CA ARG A 100 40.58 -1.22 3.23
C ARG A 100 41.86 -0.51 2.82
N ASN A 101 41.80 0.81 2.58
CA ASN A 101 42.95 1.62 2.19
C ASN A 101 43.99 1.81 3.31
N ARG A 102 43.63 1.56 4.58
CA ARG A 102 44.55 1.49 5.73
C ARG A 102 45.14 0.08 5.98
N LYS A 103 44.93 -0.87 5.06
CA LYS A 103 45.39 -2.26 5.15
C LYS A 103 46.14 -2.75 3.91
N GLY A 104 46.45 -1.86 2.97
CA GLY A 104 47.42 -2.04 1.89
C GLY A 104 48.66 -1.19 2.14
#